data_AF-A0A1D2JL74-F1
#
_entry.id   AF-A0A1D2JL74-F1
#
_cell.length_a   1.000
_cell.length_b   1.000
_cell.length_c   1.000
_cell.angle_alpha   90.00
_cell.angle_beta   90.00
_cell.angle_gamma   90.00
#
_symmetry.space_group_name_H-M   'P 1'
#
loop_
_entity.id
_entity.type
_entity.pdbx_description
1 polymer ?
#
loop_
_entity_poly.entity_id
_entity_poly.type
_entity_poly.pdbx_seq_one_letter_code
_entity_poly.pdbx_strand_id
1 'polypeptide(L)'
;MRRKYQESVSTFKIKISPSSPDHSSPSRDKSRTRLFSGSAHSLEISPSPTTNERARQQFDIFSSKSTYTQPALRPTSRHSAIMSTAKVKTGQLWGKNKEELTKQLDELKTELGQLRVQKIAGGAASKLTRIHDLRKSIAKVLTIINANQRSQLRLFYKNKKYLPLDLRPKQTRAIRRRLTKHEASLKTERQKKKMVHFPQRKYAVKVR
;
A
#
# COMPACT_ATOMS: atom_id res chain seq x y z
N MET A 1 -32.88 -45.41 -38.83
CA MET A 1 -32.90 -44.23 -37.94
C MET A 1 -31.55 -44.04 -37.24
N ARG A 2 -30.75 -43.03 -37.61
CA ARG A 2 -29.67 -42.50 -36.76
C ARG A 2 -29.37 -41.06 -37.18
N ARG A 3 -29.81 -40.10 -36.37
CA ARG A 3 -29.68 -38.66 -36.62
C ARG A 3 -28.21 -38.24 -36.43
N LYS A 4 -27.66 -37.53 -37.43
CA LYS A 4 -26.40 -36.78 -37.31
C LYS A 4 -26.70 -35.49 -36.53
N TYR A 5 -26.12 -35.33 -35.34
CA TYR A 5 -26.07 -34.06 -34.63
C TYR A 5 -24.79 -33.32 -35.05
N GLN A 6 -24.98 -32.16 -35.67
CA GLN A 6 -23.98 -31.13 -35.90
C GLN A 6 -23.86 -30.29 -34.62
N GLU A 7 -22.69 -30.25 -33.98
CA GLU A 7 -22.40 -29.32 -32.89
C GLU A 7 -21.82 -28.02 -33.46
N SER A 8 -22.58 -26.94 -33.36
CA SER A 8 -22.16 -25.58 -33.69
C SER A 8 -21.43 -24.94 -32.49
N VAL A 9 -20.11 -25.05 -32.46
CA VAL A 9 -19.30 -24.32 -31.46
C VAL A 9 -19.07 -22.89 -31.95
N SER A 10 -19.94 -21.97 -31.49
CA SER A 10 -19.78 -20.53 -31.69
C SER A 10 -18.55 -20.03 -30.93
N THR A 11 -17.45 -19.81 -31.66
CA THR A 11 -16.25 -19.17 -31.11
C THR A 11 -16.35 -17.66 -31.26
N PHE A 12 -16.74 -16.98 -30.17
CA PHE A 12 -16.70 -15.52 -30.08
C PHE A 12 -15.23 -15.04 -30.07
N LYS A 13 -14.72 -14.66 -31.24
CA LYS A 13 -13.42 -14.01 -31.43
C LYS A 13 -13.50 -12.55 -31.00
N ILE A 14 -12.95 -12.22 -29.83
CA ILE A 14 -12.75 -10.83 -29.40
C ILE A 14 -11.59 -10.25 -30.25
N LYS A 15 -11.90 -9.36 -31.20
CA LYS A 15 -10.92 -8.56 -31.96
C LYS A 15 -10.23 -7.59 -30.99
N ILE A 16 -8.94 -7.81 -30.72
CA ILE A 16 -8.06 -6.81 -30.10
C ILE A 16 -7.34 -6.10 -31.24
N SER A 17 -7.52 -4.78 -31.34
CA SER A 17 -6.84 -3.90 -32.29
C SER A 17 -5.33 -3.88 -32.04
N PRO A 18 -4.47 -3.83 -33.07
CA PRO A 18 -3.03 -3.74 -32.87
C PRO A 18 -2.62 -2.38 -32.32
N SER A 19 -1.77 -2.38 -31.30
CA SER A 19 -1.13 -1.19 -30.72
C SER A 19 -0.14 -0.58 -31.70
N SER A 20 -0.17 0.75 -31.82
CA SER A 20 0.75 1.57 -32.62
C SER A 20 2.23 1.35 -32.24
N PRO A 21 3.18 1.60 -33.18
CA PRO A 21 4.59 1.33 -32.97
C PRO A 21 5.26 2.37 -32.04
N ASP A 22 6.10 1.87 -31.12
CA ASP A 22 6.92 2.66 -30.20
C ASP A 22 7.98 3.49 -30.95
N HIS A 23 7.97 4.82 -30.74
CA HIS A 23 9.07 5.69 -31.13
C HIS A 23 10.23 5.56 -30.12
N SER A 24 11.31 4.96 -30.57
CA SER A 24 12.60 4.89 -29.89
C SER A 24 13.22 6.30 -29.75
N SER A 25 13.54 6.69 -28.52
CA SER A 25 14.36 7.88 -28.24
C SER A 25 15.84 7.48 -28.07
N PRO A 26 16.82 8.26 -28.55
CA PRO A 26 18.23 7.84 -28.57
C PRO A 26 18.88 7.86 -27.18
N SER A 27 19.74 6.87 -26.95
CA SER A 27 20.60 6.75 -25.76
C SER A 27 21.60 7.89 -25.66
N ARG A 28 21.57 8.62 -24.54
CA ARG A 28 22.64 9.56 -24.16
C ARG A 28 23.87 8.78 -23.69
N ASP A 29 24.92 8.85 -24.48
CA ASP A 29 26.27 8.40 -24.17
C ASP A 29 26.78 9.05 -22.86
N LYS A 30 27.31 8.24 -21.95
CA LYS A 30 27.96 8.64 -20.70
C LYS A 30 29.39 8.10 -20.65
N SER A 31 30.16 8.35 -21.69
CA SER A 31 31.61 8.25 -21.67
C SER A 31 32.22 9.57 -21.16
N ARG A 32 32.30 9.74 -19.84
CA ARG A 32 33.26 10.68 -19.25
C ARG A 32 33.73 10.21 -17.88
N THR A 33 34.76 9.39 -17.92
CA THR A 33 35.65 9.10 -16.80
C THR A 33 36.27 10.42 -16.30
N ARG A 34 36.10 10.74 -15.02
CA ARG A 34 37.05 11.61 -14.30
C ARG A 34 37.65 10.80 -13.18
N LEU A 35 38.93 10.53 -13.37
CA LEU A 35 39.87 10.11 -12.34
C LEU A 35 39.81 11.16 -11.22
N PHE A 36 39.55 10.71 -10.00
CA PHE A 36 39.91 11.45 -8.80
C PHE A 36 40.54 10.44 -7.84
N SER A 37 41.87 10.47 -7.82
CA SER A 37 42.72 9.91 -6.79
C SER A 37 42.43 10.64 -5.48
N GLY A 38 42.02 9.90 -4.46
CA GLY A 38 41.73 10.43 -3.13
C GLY A 38 42.10 9.38 -2.09
N SER A 39 43.26 9.61 -1.47
CA SER A 39 43.88 8.87 -0.38
C SER A 39 42.88 8.40 0.69
N ALA A 40 42.81 7.09 0.92
CA ALA A 40 42.10 6.51 2.05
C ALA A 40 43.06 6.45 3.26
N HIS A 41 42.93 7.40 4.17
CA HIS A 41 43.49 7.28 5.51
C HIS A 41 42.70 6.22 6.27
N SER A 42 43.34 5.08 6.52
CA SER A 42 42.89 4.04 7.44
C SER A 42 42.85 4.60 8.87
N LEU A 43 41.65 4.87 9.38
CA LEU A 43 41.43 5.00 10.82
C LEU A 43 41.08 3.62 11.36
N GLU A 44 42.04 3.03 12.05
CA GLU A 44 41.87 1.84 12.87
C GLU A 44 40.82 2.11 13.96
N ILE A 45 39.75 1.32 13.96
CA ILE A 45 38.83 1.22 15.09
C ILE A 45 39.33 0.07 15.95
N SER A 46 39.96 0.42 17.06
CA SER A 46 40.33 -0.50 18.14
C SER A 46 39.08 -1.02 18.88
N PRO A 47 38.99 -2.31 19.21
CA PRO A 47 37.94 -2.82 20.08
C PRO A 47 38.34 -2.66 21.56
N SER A 48 37.48 -2.02 22.36
CA SER A 48 37.62 -1.93 23.81
C SER A 48 37.09 -3.20 24.52
N PRO A 49 37.70 -3.60 25.68
CA PRO A 49 37.42 -4.87 26.33
C PRO A 49 36.18 -4.86 27.26
N THR A 50 35.66 -6.06 27.46
CA THR A 50 34.56 -6.45 28.36
C THR A 50 34.95 -6.46 29.84
N THR A 51 33.95 -6.19 30.71
CA THR A 51 33.84 -6.52 32.16
C THR A 51 34.89 -5.90 33.10
N ASN A 52 34.56 -5.30 34.26
CA ASN A 52 33.82 -5.93 35.35
C ASN A 52 33.34 -4.90 36.42
N GLU A 53 32.37 -5.35 37.20
CA GLU A 53 31.86 -4.88 38.49
C GLU A 53 32.69 -3.86 39.30
N ARG A 54 32.04 -2.78 39.76
CA ARG A 54 32.27 -2.28 41.12
C ARG A 54 31.15 -1.37 41.64
N ALA A 55 30.79 -1.64 42.90
CA ALA A 55 30.11 -0.77 43.85
C ALA A 55 28.60 -0.55 43.68
N ARG A 56 27.85 -1.47 44.28
CA ARG A 56 26.65 -1.10 45.05
C ARG A 56 27.06 -0.15 46.16
N GLN A 57 26.54 1.08 46.15
CA GLN A 57 26.31 1.85 47.35
C GLN A 57 24.85 2.31 47.32
N GLN A 58 24.10 1.80 48.30
CA GLN A 58 22.79 2.27 48.70
C GLN A 58 22.89 3.72 49.14
N PHE A 59 22.04 4.57 48.57
CA PHE A 59 21.39 5.65 49.31
C PHE A 59 20.01 5.85 48.69
N ASP A 60 19.01 5.24 49.32
CA ASP A 60 17.64 5.75 49.27
C ASP A 60 17.60 7.10 49.99
N ILE A 61 16.71 7.98 49.53
CA ILE A 61 16.01 9.10 50.20
C ILE A 61 15.86 10.22 49.17
N PHE A 62 14.74 10.23 48.44
CA PHE A 62 13.77 11.32 48.56
C PHE A 62 12.51 10.98 47.75
N SER A 63 11.46 10.68 48.49
CA SER A 63 10.08 10.64 48.04
C SER A 63 9.64 12.04 47.60
N SER A 64 9.49 12.24 46.30
CA SER A 64 8.53 13.21 45.76
C SER A 64 7.66 12.51 44.72
N LYS A 65 6.44 12.17 45.11
CA LYS A 65 5.37 11.76 44.20
C LYS A 65 5.19 12.86 43.15
N SER A 66 5.72 12.64 41.96
CA SER A 66 5.30 13.40 40.77
C SER A 66 3.86 12.99 40.47
N THR A 67 2.91 13.82 40.90
CA THR A 67 1.53 13.73 40.45
C THR A 67 1.47 14.21 39.02
N TYR A 68 1.64 13.29 38.07
CA TYR A 68 1.19 13.51 36.70
C TYR A 68 -0.34 13.57 36.73
N THR A 69 -0.88 14.76 36.94
CA THR A 69 -2.27 15.07 36.71
C THR A 69 -2.52 14.90 35.22
N GLN A 70 -3.10 13.76 34.83
CA GLN A 70 -3.59 13.55 33.47
C GLN A 70 -4.61 14.67 33.18
N PRO A 71 -4.40 15.54 32.17
CA PRO A 71 -5.44 16.47 31.78
C PRO A 71 -6.63 15.65 31.31
N ALA A 72 -7.75 15.77 32.02
CA ALA A 72 -9.01 15.14 31.62
C ALA A 72 -9.28 15.49 30.16
N LEU A 73 -9.32 14.47 29.29
CA LEU A 73 -9.72 14.61 27.91
C LEU A 73 -11.14 15.17 27.92
N ARG A 74 -11.25 16.49 27.75
CA ARG A 74 -12.51 17.19 27.57
C ARG A 74 -13.22 16.47 26.42
N PRO A 75 -14.43 15.90 26.62
CA PRO A 75 -15.18 15.39 25.49
C PRO A 75 -15.40 16.60 24.59
N THR A 76 -14.73 16.61 23.44
CA THR A 76 -15.04 17.58 22.40
C THR A 76 -16.50 17.34 22.10
N SER A 77 -17.33 18.32 22.53
CA SER A 77 -18.71 18.43 22.09
C SER A 77 -18.66 18.18 20.59
N ARG A 78 -19.19 17.02 20.17
CA ARG A 78 -19.33 16.69 18.77
C ARG A 78 -20.25 17.77 18.25
N HIS A 79 -19.67 18.81 17.66
CA HIS A 79 -20.40 19.89 17.03
C HIS A 79 -21.52 19.23 16.26
N SER A 80 -22.74 19.51 16.72
CA SER A 80 -23.99 18.96 16.23
C SER A 80 -23.90 18.90 14.73
N ALA A 81 -23.99 17.67 14.20
CA ALA A 81 -23.98 17.44 12.78
C ALA A 81 -25.12 18.24 12.18
N ILE A 82 -24.79 19.42 11.63
CA ILE A 82 -25.62 20.09 10.64
C ILE A 82 -25.71 19.05 9.53
N MET A 83 -26.82 18.30 9.52
CA MET A 83 -27.12 17.35 8.48
C MET A 83 -27.39 18.16 7.23
N SER A 84 -26.32 18.57 6.55
CA SER A 84 -26.41 18.99 5.17
C SER A 84 -26.90 17.76 4.40
N THR A 85 -28.17 17.83 3.99
CA THR A 85 -28.99 16.81 3.30
C THR A 85 -28.43 16.35 1.94
N ALA A 86 -27.14 16.62 1.69
CA ALA A 86 -26.52 16.63 0.38
C ALA A 86 -25.19 15.87 0.32
N LYS A 87 -24.65 15.49 1.47
CA LYS A 87 -23.32 14.88 1.51
C LYS A 87 -23.45 13.39 1.28
N VAL A 88 -23.03 12.94 0.09
CA VAL A 88 -22.99 11.52 -0.25
C VAL A 88 -22.16 10.76 0.79
N LYS A 89 -22.80 9.79 1.47
CA LYS A 89 -22.16 8.98 2.51
C LYS A 89 -21.58 7.71 1.89
N THR A 90 -20.29 7.47 2.13
CA THR A 90 -19.55 6.35 1.54
C THR A 90 -20.20 5.00 1.85
N GLY A 91 -20.73 4.81 3.07
CA GLY A 91 -21.39 3.55 3.46
C GLY A 91 -22.61 3.19 2.60
N GLN A 92 -23.36 4.18 2.10
CA GLN A 92 -24.54 3.96 1.27
C GLN A 92 -24.19 3.57 -0.18
N LEU A 93 -22.95 3.84 -0.62
CA LEU A 93 -22.52 3.60 -2.00
C LEU A 93 -22.03 2.16 -2.22
N TRP A 94 -21.61 1.45 -1.15
CA TRP A 94 -21.10 0.08 -1.26
C TRP A 94 -22.17 -0.93 -1.69
N GLY A 95 -23.43 -0.71 -1.33
CA GLY A 95 -24.56 -1.58 -1.68
C GLY A 95 -25.20 -1.28 -3.04
N LYS A 96 -24.74 -0.25 -3.76
CA LYS A 96 -25.30 0.14 -5.06
C LYS A 96 -24.63 -0.57 -6.22
N ASN A 97 -25.38 -0.76 -7.30
CA ASN A 97 -24.85 -1.35 -8.53
C ASN A 97 -23.92 -0.38 -9.27
N LYS A 98 -23.05 -0.93 -10.14
CA LYS A 98 -22.13 -0.12 -10.97
C LYS A 98 -22.88 0.92 -11.81
N GLU A 99 -24.01 0.53 -12.40
CA GLU A 99 -24.82 1.41 -13.25
C GLU A 99 -25.44 2.58 -12.47
N GLU A 100 -25.93 2.30 -11.26
CA GLU A 100 -26.46 3.33 -10.35
C GLU A 100 -25.37 4.30 -9.92
N LEU A 101 -24.17 3.80 -9.61
CA LEU A 101 -23.02 4.63 -9.26
C LEU A 101 -22.57 5.50 -10.43
N THR A 102 -22.62 5.01 -11.67
CA THR A 102 -22.30 5.81 -12.85
C THR A 102 -23.33 6.88 -13.13
N LYS A 103 -24.64 6.58 -12.99
CA LYS A 103 -25.70 7.58 -13.12
C LYS A 103 -25.54 8.69 -12.08
N GLN A 104 -25.38 8.32 -10.81
CA GLN A 104 -25.15 9.27 -9.72
C GLN A 104 -23.86 10.10 -9.94
N LEU A 105 -22.81 9.51 -10.51
CA LEU A 105 -21.59 10.23 -10.84
C LEU A 105 -21.82 11.32 -11.90
N ASP A 106 -22.60 11.03 -12.93
CA ASP A 106 -22.83 11.96 -14.03
C ASP A 106 -23.76 13.11 -13.61
N GLU A 107 -24.78 12.83 -12.77
CA GLU A 107 -25.59 13.87 -12.11
C GLU A 107 -24.74 14.83 -11.25
N LEU A 108 -23.80 14.30 -10.46
CA LEU A 108 -22.92 15.13 -9.64
C LEU A 108 -21.96 15.98 -10.50
N LYS A 109 -21.54 15.49 -11.66
CA LYS A 109 -20.68 16.24 -12.60
C LYS A 109 -21.46 17.35 -13.29
N THR A 110 -22.70 17.12 -13.70
CA THR A 110 -23.53 18.15 -14.34
C THR A 110 -23.86 19.26 -13.35
N GLU A 111 -24.24 18.94 -12.11
CA GLU A 111 -24.45 19.93 -11.04
C GLU A 111 -23.17 20.74 -10.77
N LEU A 112 -22.01 20.09 -10.69
CA LEU A 112 -20.73 20.77 -10.52
C LEU A 112 -20.41 21.70 -11.71
N GLY A 113 -20.70 21.28 -12.94
CA GLY A 113 -20.53 22.09 -14.14
C GLY A 113 -21.38 23.35 -14.10
N GLN A 114 -22.65 23.21 -13.74
CA GLN A 114 -23.58 24.35 -13.60
C GLN A 114 -23.11 25.34 -12.53
N LEU A 115 -22.69 24.86 -11.36
CA LEU A 115 -22.19 25.73 -10.29
C LEU A 115 -20.88 26.46 -10.66
N ARG A 116 -20.04 25.87 -11.51
CA ARG A 116 -18.83 26.54 -12.02
C ARG A 116 -19.16 27.70 -12.97
N VAL A 117 -20.16 27.54 -13.82
CA VAL A 117 -20.64 28.64 -14.69
C VAL A 117 -21.27 29.74 -13.83
N GLN A 118 -22.13 29.38 -12.88
CA GLN A 118 -22.75 30.35 -11.96
C GLN A 118 -21.73 31.11 -11.11
N LYS A 119 -20.61 30.46 -10.74
CA LYS A 119 -19.51 31.12 -10.05
C LYS A 119 -18.92 32.28 -10.88
N ILE A 120 -18.78 32.10 -12.19
CA ILE A 120 -18.24 33.12 -13.09
C ILE A 120 -19.25 34.25 -13.29
N ALA A 121 -20.53 33.90 -13.43
CA ALA A 121 -21.62 34.86 -13.60
C ALA A 121 -21.99 35.65 -12.32
N GLY A 122 -21.25 35.48 -11.21
CA GLY A 122 -21.51 36.20 -9.96
C GLY A 122 -22.73 35.70 -9.16
N GLY A 123 -23.06 34.40 -9.25
CA GLY A 123 -24.19 33.81 -8.54
C GLY A 123 -24.09 33.81 -7.01
N ALA A 124 -25.20 33.51 -6.33
CA ALA A 124 -25.33 33.54 -4.88
C ALA A 124 -24.28 32.69 -4.12
N ALA A 125 -23.63 33.29 -3.12
CA ALA A 125 -22.54 32.66 -2.35
C ALA A 125 -22.94 31.34 -1.65
N SER A 126 -24.19 31.21 -1.22
CA SER A 126 -24.73 30.00 -0.60
C SER A 126 -24.70 28.79 -1.54
N LYS A 127 -24.86 29.00 -2.85
CA LYS A 127 -24.76 27.91 -3.87
C LYS A 127 -23.30 27.56 -4.17
N LEU A 128 -22.36 28.48 -3.96
CA LEU A 128 -20.94 28.28 -4.28
C LEU A 128 -20.21 27.41 -3.24
N THR A 129 -20.62 27.44 -1.97
CA THR A 129 -20.04 26.57 -0.92
C THR A 129 -20.20 25.08 -1.24
N ARG A 130 -21.25 24.74 -1.98
CA ARG A 130 -21.57 23.38 -2.43
C ARG A 130 -20.55 22.78 -3.41
N ILE A 131 -19.79 23.62 -4.13
CA ILE A 131 -18.74 23.17 -5.06
C ILE A 131 -17.73 22.26 -4.36
N HIS A 132 -17.36 22.58 -3.13
CA HIS A 132 -16.42 21.79 -2.33
C HIS A 132 -16.98 20.40 -2.01
N ASP A 133 -18.23 20.34 -1.56
CA ASP A 133 -18.88 19.10 -1.17
C ASP A 133 -19.16 18.19 -2.38
N LEU A 134 -19.55 18.75 -3.53
CA LEU A 134 -19.73 17.98 -4.77
C LEU A 134 -18.41 17.36 -5.25
N ARG A 135 -17.30 18.10 -5.21
CA ARG A 135 -15.98 17.55 -5.56
C ARG A 135 -15.62 16.34 -4.67
N LYS A 136 -15.91 16.44 -3.37
CA LYS A 136 -15.69 15.33 -2.43
C LYS A 136 -16.65 14.17 -2.68
N SER A 137 -17.90 14.44 -3.04
CA SER A 137 -18.89 13.40 -3.38
C SER A 137 -18.50 12.64 -4.65
N ILE A 138 -18.07 13.33 -5.72
CA ILE A 138 -17.55 12.71 -6.95
C ILE A 138 -16.35 11.82 -6.64
N ALA A 139 -15.38 12.33 -5.85
CA ALA A 139 -14.21 11.55 -5.46
C ALA A 139 -14.57 10.26 -4.70
N LYS A 140 -15.56 10.30 -3.81
CA LYS A 140 -16.04 9.11 -3.08
C LYS A 140 -16.66 8.07 -4.02
N VAL A 141 -17.51 8.49 -4.95
CA VAL A 141 -18.15 7.57 -5.92
C VAL A 141 -17.09 6.90 -6.80
N LEU A 142 -16.16 7.67 -7.36
CA LEU A 142 -15.04 7.13 -8.15
C LEU A 142 -14.18 6.16 -7.34
N THR A 143 -13.92 6.47 -6.08
CA THR A 143 -13.14 5.59 -5.19
C THR A 143 -13.80 4.22 -5.04
N ILE A 144 -15.12 4.16 -4.85
CA ILE A 144 -15.84 2.90 -4.68
C ILE A 144 -15.92 2.12 -6.00
N ILE A 145 -16.19 2.79 -7.12
CA ILE A 145 -16.16 2.15 -8.45
C ILE A 145 -14.79 1.47 -8.67
N ASN A 146 -13.70 2.21 -8.44
CA ASN A 146 -12.35 1.69 -8.62
C ASN A 146 -12.00 0.56 -7.64
N ALA A 147 -12.44 0.67 -6.37
CA ALA A 147 -12.23 -0.36 -5.37
C ALA A 147 -12.94 -1.67 -5.75
N ASN A 148 -14.22 -1.59 -6.15
CA ASN A 148 -15.03 -2.73 -6.57
C ASN A 148 -14.44 -3.40 -7.82
N GLN A 149 -14.09 -2.61 -8.85
CA GLN A 149 -13.43 -3.11 -10.05
C GLN A 149 -12.11 -3.83 -9.72
N ARG A 150 -11.27 -3.24 -8.88
CA ARG A 150 -9.99 -3.83 -8.46
C ARG A 150 -10.18 -5.09 -7.64
N SER A 151 -11.21 -5.17 -6.80
CA SER A 151 -11.56 -6.37 -6.04
C SER A 151 -11.97 -7.52 -6.98
N GLN A 152 -12.78 -7.24 -7.99
CA GLN A 152 -13.20 -8.22 -8.98
C GLN A 152 -12.02 -8.72 -9.83
N LEU A 153 -11.11 -7.82 -10.23
CA LEU A 153 -9.89 -8.20 -10.94
C LEU A 153 -8.98 -9.08 -10.08
N ARG A 154 -8.88 -8.81 -8.77
CA ARG A 154 -8.12 -9.67 -7.83
C ARG A 154 -8.71 -11.08 -7.75
N LEU A 155 -10.02 -11.22 -7.78
CA LEU A 155 -10.69 -12.52 -7.83
C LEU A 155 -10.37 -13.24 -9.15
N PHE A 156 -10.48 -12.54 -10.28
CA PHE A 156 -10.20 -13.11 -11.60
C PHE A 156 -8.73 -13.55 -11.79
N TYR A 157 -7.77 -12.82 -11.22
CA TYR A 157 -6.34 -13.13 -11.29
C TYR A 157 -5.85 -13.97 -10.10
N LYS A 158 -6.75 -14.40 -9.20
CA LYS A 158 -6.39 -15.25 -8.07
C LYS A 158 -5.73 -16.55 -8.57
N ASN A 159 -4.63 -16.95 -7.93
CA ASN A 159 -3.85 -18.15 -8.24
C ASN A 159 -3.19 -18.21 -9.63
N LYS A 160 -3.35 -17.18 -10.49
CA LYS A 160 -2.63 -17.12 -11.75
C LYS A 160 -1.17 -16.76 -11.49
N LYS A 161 -0.24 -17.43 -12.19
CA LYS A 161 1.21 -17.19 -12.06
C LYS A 161 1.58 -15.73 -12.34
N TYR A 162 0.98 -15.13 -13.36
CA TYR A 162 1.29 -13.77 -13.80
C TYR A 162 0.19 -12.79 -13.42
N LEU A 163 0.54 -11.83 -12.56
CA LEU A 163 -0.30 -10.71 -12.20
C LEU A 163 0.12 -9.45 -12.98
N PRO A 164 -0.85 -8.62 -13.42
CA PRO A 164 -0.60 -7.26 -13.88
C PRO A 164 0.17 -6.46 -12.81
N LEU A 165 1.03 -5.52 -13.24
CA LEU A 165 1.89 -4.73 -12.35
C LEU A 165 1.09 -4.03 -11.24
N ASP A 166 -0.10 -3.52 -11.55
CA ASP A 166 -0.96 -2.84 -10.58
C ASP A 166 -1.40 -3.75 -9.44
N LEU A 167 -1.66 -5.04 -9.70
CA LEU A 167 -2.17 -5.97 -8.71
C LEU A 167 -1.06 -6.63 -7.88
N ARG A 168 0.21 -6.46 -8.27
CA ARG A 168 1.35 -7.00 -7.53
C ARG A 168 1.46 -6.36 -6.14
N PRO A 169 1.97 -7.10 -5.14
CA PRO A 169 2.25 -6.52 -3.83
C PRO A 169 3.29 -5.40 -3.96
N LYS A 170 3.03 -4.26 -3.31
CA LYS A 170 3.95 -3.12 -3.31
C LYS A 170 5.06 -3.37 -2.29
N GLN A 171 6.23 -3.75 -2.79
CA GLN A 171 7.43 -4.02 -2.00
C GLN A 171 8.64 -3.30 -2.63
N THR A 172 9.68 -3.07 -1.83
CA THR A 172 10.93 -2.50 -2.35
C THR A 172 11.59 -3.44 -3.37
N ARG A 173 12.42 -2.90 -4.26
CA ARG A 173 13.14 -3.69 -5.27
C ARG A 173 14.04 -4.76 -4.63
N ALA A 174 14.70 -4.42 -3.52
CA ALA A 174 15.53 -5.34 -2.76
C ALA A 174 14.72 -6.54 -2.24
N ILE A 175 13.54 -6.30 -1.65
CA ILE A 175 12.64 -7.35 -1.16
C ILE A 175 12.11 -8.23 -2.29
N ARG A 176 11.89 -7.68 -3.49
CA ARG A 176 11.46 -8.47 -4.66
C ARG A 176 12.57 -9.34 -5.26
N ARG A 177 13.84 -8.98 -5.07
CA ARG A 177 15.00 -9.67 -5.65
C ARG A 177 15.69 -10.64 -4.70
N ARG A 178 15.48 -10.52 -3.39
CA ARG A 178 16.01 -11.48 -2.42
C ARG A 178 15.39 -12.86 -2.63
N LEU A 179 16.10 -13.89 -2.19
CA LEU A 179 15.60 -15.26 -2.17
C LEU A 179 14.33 -15.39 -1.34
N THR A 180 13.44 -16.30 -1.73
CA THR A 180 12.30 -16.69 -0.92
C THR A 180 12.76 -17.38 0.37
N LYS A 181 11.93 -17.36 1.42
CA LYS A 181 12.26 -18.03 2.69
C LYS A 181 12.51 -19.53 2.48
N HIS A 182 11.77 -20.14 1.57
CA HIS A 182 11.95 -21.54 1.20
C HIS A 182 13.33 -21.77 0.58
N GLU A 183 13.68 -21.02 -0.48
CA GLU A 183 14.99 -21.12 -1.14
C GLU A 183 16.15 -20.88 -0.16
N ALA A 184 16.04 -19.85 0.70
CA ALA A 184 17.06 -19.57 1.70
C ALA A 184 17.17 -20.66 2.79
N SER A 185 16.11 -21.44 3.02
CA SER A 185 16.10 -22.53 3.98
C SER A 185 16.54 -23.88 3.41
N LEU A 186 16.68 -23.97 2.08
CA LEU A 186 17.14 -25.20 1.43
C LEU A 186 18.53 -25.53 1.92
N LYS A 187 18.67 -26.74 2.47
CA LYS A 187 19.93 -27.30 2.95
C LYS A 187 20.25 -28.53 2.14
N THR A 188 21.52 -28.72 1.83
CA THR A 188 21.98 -29.93 1.13
C THR A 188 21.72 -31.15 2.01
N GLU A 189 21.57 -32.33 1.39
CA GLU A 189 21.37 -33.59 2.12
C GLU A 189 22.52 -33.87 3.10
N ARG A 190 23.75 -33.51 2.72
CA ARG A 190 24.92 -33.57 3.60
C ARG A 190 24.75 -32.70 4.86
N GLN A 191 24.28 -31.47 4.69
CA GLN A 191 24.06 -30.55 5.81
C GLN A 191 22.89 -31.01 6.70
N LYS A 192 21.80 -31.55 6.11
CA LYS A 192 20.68 -32.15 6.85
C LYS A 192 21.17 -33.29 7.75
N LYS A 193 21.91 -34.25 7.18
CA LYS A 193 22.51 -35.37 7.94
C LYS A 193 23.38 -34.85 9.10
N LYS A 194 24.26 -33.88 8.84
CA LYS A 194 25.11 -33.28 9.89
C LYS A 194 24.29 -32.67 11.03
N MET A 195 23.23 -31.93 10.73
CA MET A 195 22.37 -31.33 11.77
C MET A 195 21.59 -32.36 12.58
N VAL A 196 21.13 -33.45 11.94
CA VAL A 196 20.43 -34.55 12.62
C VAL A 196 21.38 -35.26 13.57
N HIS A 197 22.60 -35.58 13.12
CA HIS A 197 23.58 -36.30 13.93
C HIS A 197 24.21 -35.44 15.02
N PHE A 198 24.47 -34.15 14.76
CA PHE A 198 25.16 -33.24 15.68
C PHE A 198 24.34 -31.96 15.90
N PRO A 199 23.20 -32.04 16.62
CA PRO A 199 22.44 -30.85 17.00
C PRO A 199 23.22 -30.02 18.02
N GLN A 200 23.11 -28.70 17.95
CA GLN A 200 23.67 -27.82 18.98
C GLN A 200 22.89 -28.02 20.28
N ARG A 201 23.56 -28.58 21.29
CA ARG A 201 22.97 -28.84 22.61
C ARG A 201 23.18 -27.63 23.52
N LYS A 202 22.18 -27.33 24.34
CA LYS A 202 22.31 -26.36 25.44
C LYS A 202 22.93 -27.06 26.64
N TYR A 203 23.96 -26.48 27.24
CA TYR A 203 24.60 -26.98 28.46
C TYR A 203 24.87 -25.81 29.40
N ALA A 204 24.98 -26.10 30.69
CA ALA A 204 25.39 -25.15 31.72
C ALA A 204 26.61 -25.71 32.45
N VAL A 205 27.58 -24.86 32.75
CA VAL A 205 28.77 -25.24 33.51
C VAL A 205 28.58 -24.72 34.93
N LYS A 206 28.75 -25.59 35.92
CA LYS A 206 28.72 -25.20 37.33
C LYS A 206 29.99 -24.43 37.65
N VAL A 207 29.85 -23.21 38.16
CA VAL A 207 30.97 -22.43 38.71
C VAL A 207 31.42 -23.10 40.01
N ARG A 208 32.74 -23.29 40.17
CA ARG A 208 33.35 -23.89 41.36
C ARG A 208 33.23 -22.98 42.56
#